data_AF-A0A933Z486-F1
#
_entry.id   AF-A0A933Z486-F1
#
_cell.length_a   1.000
_cell.length_b   1.000
_cell.length_c   1.000
_cell.angle_alpha   90.00
_cell.angle_beta   90.00
_cell.angle_gamma   90.00
#
_symmetry.space_group_name_H-M   'P 1'
#
loop_
_entity.id
_entity.type
_entity.pdbx_description
1 polymer ?
#
loop_
_entity_poly.entity_id
_entity_poly.type
_entity_poly.pdbx_seq_one_letter_code
_entity_poly.pdbx_strand_id
1 'polypeptide(L)' 'MDNYSFGTIMTSVGMGGTLVSLWLITLVISLMKRLFPVRPQAQAGGAGGEARK' A
#
# COMPACT_ATOMS: atom_id res chain seq x y z
N MET A 1 2.62 -10.13 -29.95
CA MET A 1 2.24 -9.89 -28.54
C MET A 1 0.73 -9.82 -28.53
N ASP A 2 0.10 -10.85 -27.98
CA ASP A 2 -1.34 -11.06 -28.11
C ASP A 2 -2.09 -9.98 -27.32
N ASN A 3 -2.91 -9.20 -28.03
CA ASN A 3 -3.66 -8.04 -27.53
C ASN A 3 -4.51 -8.36 -26.28
N TYR A 4 -4.81 -9.64 -26.07
CA TYR A 4 -5.51 -10.17 -24.91
C TYR A 4 -4.72 -9.99 -23.61
N SER A 5 -3.42 -10.33 -23.60
CA SER A 5 -2.56 -10.15 -22.42
C SER A 5 -2.38 -8.68 -22.06
N PHE A 6 -2.37 -7.79 -23.06
CA PHE A 6 -2.22 -6.35 -22.84
C PHE A 6 -3.45 -5.76 -22.13
N GLY A 7 -4.66 -6.15 -22.56
CA GLY A 7 -5.92 -5.74 -21.91
C GLY A 7 -6.05 -6.27 -20.48
N THR A 8 -5.64 -7.52 -20.24
CA THR A 8 -5.68 -8.13 -18.90
C THR A 8 -4.69 -7.45 -17.94
N ILE A 9 -3.48 -7.13 -18.39
CA ILE A 9 -2.51 -6.40 -17.56
C ILE A 9 -3.01 -4.98 -17.27
N MET A 10 -3.53 -4.25 -18.27
CA MET A 10 -4.11 -2.92 -18.07
C MET A 10 -5.30 -2.93 -17.09
N THR A 11 -6.18 -3.93 -17.17
CA THR A 11 -7.36 -4.06 -16.29
C THR A 11 -6.96 -4.48 -14.87
N SER A 12 -6.01 -5.42 -14.77
CA SER A 12 -5.45 -5.86 -13.49
C SER A 12 -4.61 -4.77 -12.82
N VAL A 13 -3.92 -3.92 -13.58
CA VAL A 13 -3.24 -2.73 -13.07
C VAL A 13 -4.23 -1.63 -12.68
N GLY A 14 -5.36 -1.48 -13.38
CA GLY A 14 -6.39 -0.50 -13.02
C GLY A 14 -7.06 -0.78 -11.67
N MET A 15 -7.67 -1.96 -11.51
CA MET A 15 -8.36 -2.35 -10.27
C MET A 15 -7.44 -3.03 -9.25
N GLY A 16 -6.61 -3.98 -9.70
CA GLY A 16 -5.66 -4.69 -8.85
C GLY A 16 -4.47 -3.82 -8.44
N GLY A 17 -4.02 -2.89 -9.29
CA GLY A 17 -2.91 -2.00 -8.97
C GLY A 17 -3.19 -1.09 -7.78
N THR A 18 -4.46 -0.71 -7.55
CA THR A 18 -4.83 0.06 -6.35
C THR A 18 -4.65 -0.76 -5.07
N LEU A 19 -5.16 -2.00 -5.03
CA LEU A 19 -4.98 -2.91 -3.89
C LEU A 19 -3.51 -3.28 -3.66
N VAL A 20 -2.78 -3.56 -4.75
CA VAL A 20 -1.35 -3.84 -4.70
C VAL A 20 -0.56 -2.64 -4.21
N SER A 21 -0.92 -1.41 -4.62
CA SER A 21 -0.25 -0.18 -4.18
C SER A 21 -0.40 0.03 -2.66
N LEU A 22 -1.61 -0.12 -2.12
CA LEU A 22 -1.86 -0.04 -0.68
C LEU A 22 -1.07 -1.10 0.09
N TRP A 23 -1.03 -2.33 -0.44
CA TRP A 23 -0.26 -3.43 0.14
C TRP A 23 1.25 -3.16 0.10
N LEU A 24 1.75 -2.62 -1.01
CA LEU A 24 3.16 -2.27 -1.21
C LEU A 24 3.61 -1.20 -0.21
N ILE A 25 2.83 -0.12 -0.05
CA ILE A 25 3.14 0.95 0.90
C ILE A 25 3.19 0.41 2.33
N THR A 26 2.23 -0.44 2.71
CA THR A 26 2.19 -1.10 4.01
C THR A 26 3.43 -1.96 4.24
N LEU A 27 3.85 -2.71 3.22
CA LEU A 27 5.04 -3.56 3.26
C LEU A 27 6.32 -2.73 3.40
N VAL A 28 6.42 -1.60 2.68
CA VAL A 28 7.54 -0.65 2.78
C VAL A 28 7.63 -0.05 4.18
N ILE A 29 6.50 0.37 4.78
CA ILE A 29 6.48 0.91 6.15
C ILE A 29 6.90 -0.17 7.16
N SER A 30 6.41 -1.40 7.01
CA SER A 30 6.78 -2.53 7.88
C SER A 30 8.26 -2.87 7.77
N LEU A 31 8.80 -2.88 6.55
CA LEU A 31 10.21 -3.13 6.28
C LEU A 31 11.08 -2.00 6.85
N MET A 32 10.65 -0.75 6.70
CA MET A 32 11.34 0.42 7.25
C MET A 32 11.32 0.40 8.79
N LYS A 33 10.23 -0.01 9.44
CA LYS A 33 10.19 -0.22 10.91
C LYS A 33 11.11 -1.34 11.38
N ARG A 34 11.36 -2.35 10.54
CA ARG A 34 12.28 -3.45 10.83
C ARG A 34 13.75 -3.06 10.62
N LEU A 35 14.03 -2.24 9.61
CA LEU A 35 15.37 -1.75 9.32
C LEU A 35 15.79 -0.59 10.25
N PHE A 36 14.83 0.28 10.59
CA PHE A 36 14.95 1.35 11.59
C PHE A 36 13.98 1.06 12.75
N PRO A 37 14.40 0.30 13.77
CA PRO A 37 13.64 0.17 15.01
C PRO A 37 13.62 1.52 15.72
N VAL A 38 12.65 2.37 15.35
CA VAL A 38 12.34 3.61 16.06
C VAL A 38 12.02 3.21 17.49
N ARG A 39 12.93 3.56 18.40
CA ARG A 39 12.74 3.37 19.83
C ARG A 39 11.46 4.11 20.22
N PRO A 40 10.55 3.46 20.97
CA PRO A 40 9.18 3.89 21.15
C PRO A 40 9.12 5.23 21.90
N GLN A 41 8.97 6.31 21.14
CA GLN A 41 8.31 7.53 21.59
C GLN A 41 7.57 8.14 20.39
N ALA A 42 6.36 8.60 20.67
CA ALA A 42 5.47 9.38 19.80
C ALA A 42 4.76 8.61 18.67
N GLN A 43 3.59 8.13 19.05
CA GLN A 43 2.41 8.01 18.20
C GLN A 43 2.10 9.35 17.51
N ALA A 44 2.23 9.42 16.17
CA ALA A 44 1.57 10.43 15.34
C ALA A 44 1.68 10.06 13.84
N GLY A 45 0.51 9.89 13.18
CA GLY A 45 0.36 10.29 11.78
C GLY A 45 0.04 9.22 10.73
N GLY A 46 -1.25 8.94 10.52
CA GLY A 46 -1.80 8.83 9.16
C GLY A 46 -2.76 7.67 8.86
N ALA A 47 -4.02 8.02 8.60
CA ALA A 47 -5.07 7.26 7.90
C ALA A 47 -5.89 6.21 8.70
N GLY A 48 -6.71 6.73 9.61
CA GLY A 48 -7.89 6.07 10.17
C GLY A 48 -8.87 7.13 10.67
N GLY A 49 -9.17 8.11 9.82
CA GLY A 49 -10.19 9.11 10.10
C GLY A 49 -11.55 8.53 9.76
N GLU A 50 -12.24 7.95 10.74
CA GLU A 50 -13.70 7.91 10.72
C GLU A 50 -14.27 8.06 12.14
N ALA A 51 -14.96 9.19 12.28
CA ALA A 51 -16.15 9.39 13.10
C ALA A 51 -16.07 9.08 14.61
N ARG A 52 -15.56 10.09 15.31
CA ARG A 52 -16.18 10.63 16.53
C ARG A 52 -17.70 10.80 16.33
N LYS A 53 -18.54 10.06 17.06
CA LYS A 53 -19.56 10.54 18.04
C LYS A 53 -20.57 9.43 18.38
#